data_AF-A0A2W0B2S2-F1
#
_entry.id   AF-A0A2W0B2S2-F1
#
_cell.length_a   1.000
_cell.length_b   1.000
_cell.length_c   1.000
_cell.angle_alpha   90.00
_cell.angle_beta   90.00
_cell.angle_gamma   90.00
#
_symmetry.space_group_name_H-M   'P 1'
#
loop_
_entity.id
_entity.type
_entity.pdbx_description
1 polymer ?
#
loop_
_entity_poly.entity_id
_entity_poly.type
_entity_poly.pdbx_seq_one_letter_code
_entity_poly.pdbx_strand_id
1 'polypeptide(L)'
;MSIYPRNIYLCLTALACVAVHASVLPAQTLSNYDFQISSSSTGLIGIHRLHDAYDTNYVAPGRTLGEVTIRYGQVGTTRWNIVSSAYDGTTADQQVAYRIGRAVPTIATSSRTKSSAAPWGLDALNDQFQPQNSTDLETPFYAWYGQKASEQWVEYDFDKPRQVSSAEVYWVEGKQDDNVFRVPLSWKLQYQVGPAWKDVQASGAYGISAGRFNHVDFQTVTTAALRLLLHLPADATSGIFEWRVNTSEGKQVQAVSEIEPTETFRLEGNVLLWTIKLRNRSSSRIEVGDLAIPLPFNTNYVWDKTVTSTKRLIRHSFVGGNGSYIFWMRP
;
A
#
# COMPACT_ATOMS: atom_id res chain seq x y z
N MET A 1 16.59 12.66 -65.17
CA MET A 1 16.27 14.07 -64.89
C MET A 1 14.82 14.08 -64.41
N SER A 2 14.42 14.34 -63.17
CA SER A 2 15.10 14.93 -62.01
C SER A 2 14.64 14.19 -60.75
N ILE A 3 15.56 13.99 -59.82
CA ILE A 3 15.38 13.36 -58.51
C ILE A 3 14.96 14.48 -57.54
N TYR A 4 13.84 14.32 -56.83
CA TYR A 4 13.48 15.19 -55.70
C TYR A 4 13.86 14.50 -54.38
N PRO A 5 14.60 15.16 -53.47
CA PRO A 5 14.91 14.60 -52.16
C PRO A 5 13.70 14.72 -51.22
N ARG A 6 13.27 13.60 -50.64
CA ARG A 6 12.35 13.59 -49.49
C ARG A 6 13.16 13.82 -48.22
N ASN A 7 12.99 14.99 -47.61
CA ASN A 7 13.47 15.26 -46.26
C ASN A 7 12.72 14.35 -45.27
N ILE A 8 13.46 13.46 -44.62
CA ILE A 8 12.99 12.69 -43.47
C ILE A 8 13.14 13.58 -42.24
N TYR A 9 12.02 14.11 -41.74
CA TYR A 9 12.01 14.77 -40.43
C TYR A 9 11.96 13.69 -39.34
N LEU A 10 13.10 13.48 -38.67
CA LEU A 10 13.19 12.66 -37.48
C LEU A 10 12.52 13.45 -36.33
N CYS A 11 11.24 13.18 -36.07
CA CYS A 11 10.55 13.72 -34.89
C CYS A 11 10.99 12.90 -33.68
N LEU A 12 12.04 13.33 -33.00
CA LEU A 12 12.37 12.86 -31.65
C LEU A 12 11.28 13.38 -30.70
N THR A 13 10.23 12.59 -30.48
CA THR A 13 9.38 12.76 -29.31
C THR A 13 10.19 12.36 -28.09
N ALA A 14 10.84 13.34 -27.46
CA ALA A 14 11.27 13.18 -26.08
C ALA A 14 10.00 12.97 -25.24
N LEU A 15 9.76 11.73 -24.82
CA LEU A 15 8.81 11.44 -23.77
C LEU A 15 9.40 12.04 -22.49
N ALA A 16 9.11 13.32 -22.23
CA ALA A 16 9.26 13.87 -20.91
C ALA A 16 8.22 13.14 -20.04
N CYS A 17 8.63 12.06 -19.38
CA CYS A 17 7.97 11.61 -18.17
C CYS A 17 8.09 12.77 -17.17
N VAL A 18 7.13 13.68 -17.21
CA VAL A 18 6.89 14.56 -16.08
C VAL A 18 6.36 13.64 -15.00
N ALA A 19 7.27 13.15 -14.16
CA ALA A 19 6.90 12.55 -12.89
C ALA A 19 6.20 13.66 -12.10
N VAL A 20 4.87 13.63 -12.13
CA VAL A 20 4.05 14.43 -11.24
C VAL A 20 4.42 13.93 -9.86
N HIS A 21 5.17 14.74 -9.11
CA HIS A 21 5.46 14.43 -7.72
C HIS A 21 4.10 14.31 -7.03
N ALA A 22 3.76 13.11 -6.58
CA ALA A 22 2.61 12.90 -5.74
C ALA A 22 2.93 13.52 -4.37
N SER A 23 2.80 14.84 -4.26
CA SER A 23 2.65 15.49 -2.96
C SER A 23 1.53 14.73 -2.24
N VAL A 24 1.81 14.19 -1.06
CA VAL A 24 0.79 13.59 -0.19
C VAL A 24 -0.20 14.71 0.12
N LEU A 25 -1.29 14.77 -0.65
CA LEU A 25 -2.34 15.74 -0.41
C LEU A 25 -2.93 15.40 0.96
N PRO A 26 -3.18 16.41 1.82
CA PRO A 26 -3.88 16.17 3.07
C PRO A 26 -5.20 15.47 2.77
N ALA A 27 -5.61 14.57 3.67
CA ALA A 27 -6.87 13.86 3.53
C ALA A 27 -8.01 14.86 3.29
N GLN A 28 -8.81 14.64 2.25
CA GLN A 28 -9.93 15.49 1.94
C GLN A 28 -11.17 14.95 2.65
N THR A 29 -11.91 15.84 3.30
CA THR A 29 -13.11 15.49 4.04
C THR A 29 -14.35 16.00 3.32
N LEU A 30 -15.35 15.13 3.18
CA LEU A 30 -16.70 15.48 2.78
C LEU A 30 -17.67 15.12 3.91
N SER A 31 -18.68 15.94 4.12
CA SER A 31 -19.73 15.64 5.09
C SER A 31 -21.09 16.17 4.67
N ASN A 32 -22.13 15.49 5.12
CA ASN A 32 -23.50 15.96 5.15
C ASN A 32 -24.04 15.89 6.59
N TYR A 33 -25.36 15.88 6.81
CA TYR A 33 -25.92 15.78 8.16
C TYR A 33 -25.62 14.43 8.85
N ASP A 34 -25.49 13.38 8.05
CA ASP A 34 -25.58 11.99 8.46
C ASP A 34 -24.21 11.31 8.48
N PHE A 35 -23.29 11.74 7.63
CA PHE A 35 -21.99 11.12 7.46
C PHE A 35 -20.88 12.15 7.27
N GLN A 36 -19.70 11.75 7.69
CA GLN A 36 -18.43 12.34 7.30
C GLN A 36 -17.55 11.25 6.70
N ILE A 37 -17.00 11.50 5.51
CA ILE A 37 -16.01 10.64 4.88
C ILE A 37 -14.68 11.38 4.74
N SER A 38 -13.59 10.63 4.89
CA SER A 38 -12.23 11.11 4.70
C SER A 38 -11.58 10.28 3.59
N SER A 39 -10.94 10.98 2.65
CA SER A 39 -10.35 10.40 1.45
C SER A 39 -8.86 10.71 1.35
N SER A 40 -8.09 9.76 0.84
CA SER A 40 -6.75 9.97 0.31
C SER A 40 -6.78 10.00 -1.22
N SER A 41 -5.62 10.15 -1.84
CA SER A 41 -5.45 10.02 -3.30
C SER A 41 -5.75 8.61 -3.84
N THR A 42 -5.84 7.60 -2.97
CA THR A 42 -5.96 6.17 -3.34
C THR A 42 -7.21 5.48 -2.77
N GLY A 43 -8.13 6.22 -2.17
CA GLY A 43 -9.45 5.71 -1.73
C GLY A 43 -9.95 6.35 -0.43
N LEU A 44 -11.04 5.82 0.14
CA LEU A 44 -11.56 6.29 1.43
C LEU A 44 -10.80 5.69 2.60
N ILE A 45 -10.27 6.55 3.46
CA ILE A 45 -9.54 6.17 4.68
C ILE A 45 -10.40 6.31 5.94
N GLY A 46 -11.60 6.89 5.82
CA GLY A 46 -12.52 6.98 6.94
C GLY A 46 -13.96 7.19 6.54
N ILE A 47 -14.86 6.57 7.31
CA ILE A 47 -16.30 6.75 7.23
C ILE A 47 -16.81 6.84 8.67
N HIS A 48 -17.42 7.96 9.01
CA HIS A 48 -18.07 8.20 10.30
C HIS A 48 -19.55 8.48 10.07
N ARG A 49 -20.40 7.83 10.86
CA ARG A 49 -21.79 8.24 11.02
C ARG A 49 -21.83 9.41 12.01
N LEU A 50 -22.28 10.57 11.56
CA LEU A 50 -22.46 11.71 12.44
C LEU A 50 -23.66 11.45 13.35
N HIS A 51 -23.54 11.86 14.61
CA HIS A 51 -24.53 11.58 15.66
C HIS A 51 -24.67 10.09 16.03
N ASP A 52 -23.68 9.25 15.71
CA ASP A 52 -23.58 7.92 16.33
C ASP A 52 -23.28 8.06 17.83
N ALA A 53 -23.64 7.05 18.61
CA ALA A 53 -23.41 7.00 20.05
C ALA A 53 -21.90 7.05 20.40
N TYR A 54 -21.04 6.64 19.47
CA TYR A 54 -19.60 6.62 19.63
C TYR A 54 -18.91 7.09 18.36
N ASP A 55 -17.86 7.88 18.54
CA ASP A 55 -16.97 8.28 17.45
C ASP A 55 -16.18 7.07 16.93
N THR A 56 -16.71 6.46 15.88
CA THR A 56 -16.21 5.23 15.28
C THR A 56 -15.87 5.49 13.81
N ASN A 57 -14.60 5.36 13.46
CA ASN A 57 -14.22 5.19 12.07
C ASN A 57 -14.56 3.76 11.66
N TYR A 58 -15.51 3.60 10.73
CA TYR A 58 -15.91 2.31 10.23
C TYR A 58 -14.86 1.65 9.33
N VAL A 59 -13.97 2.42 8.70
CA VAL A 59 -12.82 1.87 7.98
C VAL A 59 -11.72 1.53 9.00
N ALA A 60 -11.13 0.34 8.88
CA ALA A 60 -10.04 -0.08 9.74
C ALA A 60 -8.81 0.85 9.57
N PRO A 61 -8.12 1.21 10.66
CA PRO A 61 -6.83 1.91 10.63
C PRO A 61 -5.85 1.35 9.59
N GLY A 62 -5.16 2.25 8.88
CA GLY A 62 -4.21 1.88 7.82
C GLY A 62 -4.83 1.27 6.55
N ARG A 63 -6.14 1.01 6.52
CA ARG A 63 -6.83 0.44 5.36
C ARG A 63 -7.56 1.51 4.56
N THR A 64 -7.83 1.16 3.30
CA THR A 64 -8.53 2.02 2.36
C THR A 64 -9.70 1.26 1.74
N LEU A 65 -10.90 1.82 1.80
CA LEU A 65 -12.05 1.34 1.04
C LEU A 65 -11.96 1.92 -0.39
N GLY A 66 -12.12 1.07 -1.41
CA GLY A 66 -11.98 1.46 -2.82
C GLY A 66 -11.01 0.60 -3.64
N GLU A 67 -10.27 -0.31 -3.00
CA GLU A 67 -9.35 -1.24 -3.71
C GLU A 67 -10.09 -2.41 -4.39
N VAL A 68 -11.07 -2.11 -5.25
CA VAL A 68 -11.84 -3.11 -6.00
C VAL A 68 -10.91 -3.87 -6.93
N THR A 69 -10.88 -5.19 -6.82
CA THR A 69 -10.07 -6.06 -7.67
C THR A 69 -10.89 -6.57 -8.84
N ILE A 70 -10.39 -6.34 -10.05
CA ILE A 70 -11.02 -6.74 -11.31
C ILE A 70 -10.04 -7.63 -12.06
N ARG A 71 -10.39 -8.91 -12.20
CA ARG A 71 -9.68 -9.86 -13.07
C ARG A 71 -10.39 -9.93 -14.41
N TYR A 72 -9.69 -9.60 -15.50
CA TYR A 72 -10.30 -9.51 -16.84
C TYR A 72 -9.38 -10.03 -17.94
N GLY A 73 -9.96 -10.42 -19.08
CA GLY A 73 -9.24 -10.96 -20.22
C GLY A 73 -10.08 -10.87 -21.49
N GLN A 74 -9.48 -11.10 -22.66
CA GLN A 74 -10.27 -11.29 -23.88
C GLN A 74 -11.04 -12.60 -23.79
N VAL A 75 -12.26 -12.65 -24.32
CA VAL A 75 -13.08 -13.87 -24.31
C VAL A 75 -12.28 -15.05 -24.91
N GLY A 76 -12.25 -16.18 -24.19
CA GLY A 76 -11.54 -17.39 -24.60
C GLY A 76 -10.03 -17.41 -24.31
N THR A 77 -9.49 -16.38 -23.65
CA THR A 77 -8.09 -16.37 -23.22
C THR A 77 -7.85 -17.21 -21.96
N THR A 78 -6.62 -17.68 -21.78
CA THR A 78 -6.12 -18.18 -20.50
C THR A 78 -5.26 -17.12 -19.77
N ARG A 79 -4.95 -16.01 -20.43
CA ARG A 79 -4.17 -14.90 -19.88
C ARG A 79 -5.07 -13.85 -19.26
N TRP A 80 -5.08 -13.79 -17.94
CA TRP A 80 -5.84 -12.84 -17.16
C TRP A 80 -4.98 -11.64 -16.74
N ASN A 81 -5.58 -10.46 -16.78
CA ASN A 81 -5.04 -9.22 -16.22
C ASN A 81 -5.76 -8.90 -14.92
N ILE A 82 -5.09 -8.19 -14.01
CA ILE A 82 -5.67 -7.72 -12.74
C ILE A 82 -5.42 -6.22 -12.62
N VAL A 83 -6.44 -5.50 -12.18
CA VAL A 83 -6.36 -4.12 -11.68
C VAL A 83 -7.06 -4.07 -10.31
N SER A 84 -6.49 -3.32 -9.37
CA SER A 84 -7.00 -3.29 -7.98
C SER A 84 -6.75 -2.00 -7.23
N SER A 85 -6.04 -1.04 -7.84
CA SER A 85 -5.51 0.11 -7.12
C SER A 85 -6.25 1.37 -7.54
N ALA A 86 -6.97 1.98 -6.60
CA ALA A 86 -7.58 3.28 -6.81
C ALA A 86 -6.50 4.38 -6.87
N TYR A 87 -6.69 5.34 -7.77
CA TYR A 87 -5.79 6.48 -7.98
C TYR A 87 -6.57 7.67 -8.57
N ASP A 88 -5.90 8.81 -8.64
CA ASP A 88 -6.45 10.05 -9.23
C ASP A 88 -7.75 10.49 -8.53
N GLY A 89 -7.73 10.44 -7.19
CA GLY A 89 -8.84 10.83 -6.34
C GLY A 89 -9.24 12.30 -6.56
N THR A 90 -10.48 12.52 -6.95
CA THR A 90 -11.05 13.87 -7.15
C THR A 90 -12.32 14.04 -6.33
N THR A 91 -12.50 15.24 -5.78
CA THR A 91 -13.62 15.57 -4.92
C THR A 91 -14.42 16.72 -5.54
N ALA A 92 -15.72 16.50 -5.73
CA ALA A 92 -16.66 17.50 -6.25
C ALA A 92 -18.09 17.13 -5.84
N ASP A 93 -18.95 18.12 -5.59
CA ASP A 93 -20.40 17.93 -5.41
C ASP A 93 -20.81 16.77 -4.48
N GLN A 94 -20.34 16.79 -3.23
CA GLN A 94 -20.63 15.74 -2.23
C GLN A 94 -20.22 14.32 -2.66
N GLN A 95 -19.26 14.23 -3.59
CA GLN A 95 -18.77 12.99 -4.15
C GLN A 95 -17.23 12.98 -4.19
N VAL A 96 -16.65 11.81 -3.91
CA VAL A 96 -15.27 11.48 -4.25
C VAL A 96 -15.26 10.45 -5.36
N ALA A 97 -14.40 10.62 -6.36
CA ALA A 97 -14.27 9.71 -7.49
C ALA A 97 -12.83 9.24 -7.66
N TYR A 98 -12.67 7.98 -8.05
CA TYR A 98 -11.38 7.35 -8.33
C TYR A 98 -11.40 6.62 -9.65
N ARG A 99 -10.22 6.49 -10.24
CA ARG A 99 -9.95 5.53 -11.32
C ARG A 99 -9.30 4.30 -10.71
N ILE A 100 -9.46 3.14 -11.35
CA ILE A 100 -8.81 1.91 -10.88
C ILE A 100 -7.78 1.46 -11.92
N GLY A 101 -6.59 1.12 -11.43
CA GLY A 101 -5.44 0.82 -12.28
C GLY A 101 -4.62 -0.34 -11.75
N ARG A 102 -3.50 -0.56 -12.43
CA ARG A 102 -2.51 -1.56 -12.07
C ARG A 102 -1.44 -0.92 -11.21
N ALA A 103 -1.22 -1.45 -10.00
CA ALA A 103 -0.05 -1.06 -9.21
C ALA A 103 1.23 -1.34 -10.02
N VAL A 104 2.13 -0.37 -10.05
CA VAL A 104 3.46 -0.53 -10.65
C VAL A 104 4.34 -1.25 -9.63
N PRO A 105 4.81 -2.48 -9.91
CA PRO A 105 5.65 -3.21 -8.98
C PRO A 105 6.96 -2.45 -8.74
N THR A 106 7.34 -2.28 -7.48
CA THR A 106 8.66 -1.76 -7.12
C THR A 106 9.71 -2.86 -7.18
N ILE A 107 10.99 -2.49 -7.05
CA ILE A 107 12.06 -3.47 -6.83
C ILE A 107 11.74 -4.30 -5.59
N ALA A 108 11.36 -3.66 -4.48
CA ALA A 108 11.03 -4.33 -3.22
C ALA A 108 9.86 -5.30 -3.40
N THR A 109 8.71 -4.86 -3.94
CA THR A 109 7.51 -5.71 -4.12
C THR A 109 7.75 -6.90 -5.06
N SER A 110 8.72 -6.81 -5.97
CA SER A 110 9.11 -7.92 -6.84
C SER A 110 10.13 -8.88 -6.22
N SER A 111 10.57 -8.59 -4.99
CA SER A 111 11.61 -9.35 -4.28
C SER A 111 11.02 -10.45 -3.41
N ARG A 112 11.80 -11.50 -3.18
CA ARG A 112 11.50 -12.47 -2.11
C ARG A 112 12.14 -12.02 -0.81
N THR A 113 11.43 -12.19 0.29
CA THR A 113 11.86 -11.78 1.63
C THR A 113 12.41 -12.94 2.45
N LYS A 114 13.42 -12.65 3.27
CA LYS A 114 13.96 -13.55 4.29
C LYS A 114 14.30 -12.78 5.56
N SER A 115 14.40 -13.48 6.68
CA SER A 115 14.83 -12.91 7.96
C SER A 115 15.72 -13.86 8.75
N SER A 116 16.44 -13.28 9.70
CA SER A 116 17.19 -14.01 10.73
C SER A 116 16.30 -14.77 11.72
N ALA A 117 15.08 -14.30 11.97
CA ALA A 117 14.14 -14.88 12.92
C ALA A 117 12.68 -14.61 12.54
N ALA A 118 11.75 -15.35 13.18
CA ALA A 118 10.31 -15.13 13.12
C ALA A 118 9.77 -14.91 11.68
N PRO A 119 9.62 -15.96 10.85
CA PRO A 119 9.34 -15.81 9.41
C PRO A 119 7.90 -15.32 9.08
N TRP A 120 7.13 -14.92 10.08
CA TRP A 120 5.74 -14.48 9.91
C TRP A 120 5.69 -12.99 9.61
N GLY A 121 4.81 -12.57 8.70
CA GLY A 121 4.62 -11.16 8.34
C GLY A 121 5.69 -10.57 7.42
N LEU A 122 6.57 -11.41 6.83
CA LEU A 122 7.61 -10.96 5.91
C LEU A 122 7.07 -10.25 4.66
N ASP A 123 5.85 -10.57 4.24
CA ASP A 123 5.18 -9.89 3.13
C ASP A 123 4.92 -8.40 3.42
N ALA A 124 4.83 -8.01 4.70
CA ALA A 124 4.64 -6.62 5.08
C ALA A 124 5.88 -5.74 4.83
N LEU A 125 7.05 -6.33 4.57
CA LEU A 125 8.23 -5.51 4.25
C LEU A 125 8.07 -4.77 2.92
N ASN A 126 7.28 -5.31 1.98
CA ASN A 126 7.22 -4.86 0.60
C ASN A 126 5.81 -4.88 -0.02
N ASP A 127 4.77 -4.79 0.80
CA ASP A 127 3.37 -4.85 0.36
C ASP A 127 2.82 -3.50 -0.13
N GLN A 128 3.61 -2.43 -0.01
CA GLN A 128 3.25 -1.05 -0.36
C GLN A 128 2.12 -0.46 0.50
N PHE A 129 1.75 -1.09 1.63
CA PHE A 129 0.91 -0.46 2.63
C PHE A 129 1.72 0.58 3.41
N GLN A 130 1.04 1.64 3.84
CA GLN A 130 1.66 2.72 4.57
C GLN A 130 0.93 2.93 5.89
N PRO A 131 1.65 2.84 7.04
CA PRO A 131 1.05 3.06 8.33
C PRO A 131 0.69 4.54 8.52
N GLN A 132 -0.29 4.83 9.38
CA GLN A 132 -0.62 6.22 9.75
C GLN A 132 0.46 6.86 10.63
N ASN A 133 1.07 6.06 11.51
CA ASN A 133 2.14 6.45 12.44
C ASN A 133 2.86 5.19 12.93
N SER A 134 3.95 5.33 13.70
CA SER A 134 4.70 4.16 14.19
C SER A 134 3.96 3.26 15.18
N THR A 135 2.85 3.73 15.76
CA THR A 135 2.02 2.95 16.71
C THR A 135 0.77 2.35 16.06
N ASP A 136 0.66 2.39 14.73
CA ASP A 136 -0.45 1.82 13.96
C ASP A 136 -0.32 0.28 13.86
N LEU A 137 -0.43 -0.39 15.01
CA LEU A 137 -0.24 -1.85 15.13
C LEU A 137 -1.37 -2.67 14.47
N GLU A 138 -2.34 -2.01 13.84
CA GLU A 138 -3.37 -2.65 13.02
C GLU A 138 -2.95 -2.77 11.54
N THR A 139 -2.02 -1.93 11.07
CA THR A 139 -1.37 -2.11 9.77
C THR A 139 -0.44 -3.32 9.84
N PRO A 140 -0.40 -4.21 8.81
CA PRO A 140 0.55 -5.31 8.76
C PRO A 140 1.99 -4.81 8.93
N PHE A 141 2.78 -5.53 9.74
CA PHE A 141 4.21 -5.27 9.90
C PHE A 141 4.96 -6.57 10.15
N TYR A 142 6.26 -6.52 9.90
CA TYR A 142 7.19 -7.57 10.29
C TYR A 142 7.88 -7.19 11.61
N ALA A 143 8.13 -8.15 12.50
CA ALA A 143 8.93 -7.93 13.70
C ALA A 143 9.76 -9.17 14.09
N TRP A 144 10.92 -8.94 14.71
CA TRP A 144 11.78 -10.00 15.25
C TRP A 144 11.25 -10.49 16.61
N TYR A 145 10.06 -11.09 16.61
CA TYR A 145 9.41 -11.58 17.83
C TYR A 145 10.32 -12.51 18.65
N GLY A 146 10.32 -12.32 19.96
CA GLY A 146 11.16 -13.06 20.91
C GLY A 146 12.64 -12.67 20.91
N GLN A 147 13.10 -11.81 19.99
CA GLN A 147 14.48 -11.33 19.96
C GLN A 147 14.63 -9.97 20.64
N LYS A 148 15.73 -9.77 21.36
CA LYS A 148 16.15 -8.51 22.01
C LYS A 148 17.68 -8.49 22.08
N ALA A 149 18.30 -7.33 22.35
CA ALA A 149 19.72 -7.19 22.63
C ALA A 149 20.67 -7.95 21.66
N SER A 150 20.31 -8.01 20.38
CA SER A 150 20.97 -8.85 19.40
C SER A 150 21.03 -8.18 18.03
N GLU A 151 22.01 -8.59 17.23
CA GLU A 151 22.05 -8.28 15.81
C GLU A 151 21.07 -9.19 15.05
N GLN A 152 20.30 -8.59 14.15
CA GLN A 152 19.30 -9.26 13.34
C GLN A 152 19.36 -8.78 11.89
N TRP A 153 18.68 -9.47 10.98
CA TRP A 153 18.59 -9.04 9.60
C TRP A 153 17.28 -9.41 8.91
N VAL A 154 16.95 -8.64 7.87
CA VAL A 154 16.00 -9.00 6.81
C VAL A 154 16.67 -8.79 5.44
N GLU A 155 16.22 -9.53 4.45
CA GLU A 155 16.79 -9.55 3.10
C GLU A 155 15.71 -9.46 2.03
N TYR A 156 16.09 -8.81 0.92
CA TYR A 156 15.45 -8.97 -0.37
C TYR A 156 16.37 -9.75 -1.31
N ASP A 157 15.88 -10.89 -1.79
CA ASP A 157 16.41 -11.53 -2.99
C ASP A 157 15.69 -10.97 -4.22
N PHE A 158 16.44 -10.34 -5.12
CA PHE A 158 15.90 -9.86 -6.39
C PHE A 158 15.73 -11.02 -7.39
N ASP A 159 14.76 -10.89 -8.29
CA ASP A 159 14.49 -11.81 -9.42
C ASP A 159 15.67 -11.89 -10.41
N LYS A 160 16.43 -10.81 -10.56
CA LYS A 160 17.69 -10.70 -11.31
C LYS A 160 18.48 -9.51 -10.73
N PRO A 161 19.80 -9.40 -10.97
CA PRO A 161 20.59 -8.28 -10.47
C PRO A 161 19.95 -6.92 -10.78
N ARG A 162 19.85 -6.06 -9.77
CA ARG A 162 19.28 -4.71 -9.84
C ARG A 162 20.33 -3.67 -9.48
N GLN A 163 20.27 -2.52 -10.15
CA GLN A 163 20.95 -1.31 -9.70
C GLN A 163 20.15 -0.68 -8.56
N VAL A 164 20.76 -0.50 -7.41
CA VAL A 164 20.16 0.09 -6.22
C VAL A 164 21.05 1.20 -5.67
N SER A 165 20.43 2.29 -5.20
CA SER A 165 21.13 3.51 -4.77
C SER A 165 20.44 4.22 -3.59
N SER A 166 19.22 3.84 -3.23
CA SER A 166 18.55 4.40 -2.07
C SER A 166 17.58 3.41 -1.42
N ALA A 167 17.27 3.65 -0.16
CA ALA A 167 16.27 2.89 0.58
C ALA A 167 15.59 3.73 1.65
N GLU A 168 14.36 3.35 1.99
CA GLU A 168 13.61 3.93 3.11
C GLU A 168 13.07 2.83 4.02
N VAL A 169 13.10 3.05 5.34
CA VAL A 169 12.53 2.11 6.32
C VAL A 169 11.59 2.85 7.26
N TYR A 170 10.39 2.29 7.46
CA TYR A 170 9.43 2.79 8.44
C TYR A 170 9.34 1.85 9.65
N TRP A 171 9.73 2.36 10.82
CA TRP A 171 9.82 1.57 12.05
C TRP A 171 8.52 1.51 12.84
N VAL A 172 8.29 0.37 13.49
CA VAL A 172 7.21 0.12 14.44
C VAL A 172 7.60 0.56 15.85
N GLU A 173 6.65 1.14 16.58
CA GLU A 173 6.72 1.42 18.01
C GLU A 173 5.42 0.99 18.71
N GLY A 174 5.50 0.78 20.02
CA GLY A 174 4.33 0.55 20.85
C GLY A 174 4.39 -0.78 21.59
N LYS A 175 3.23 -1.29 21.97
CA LYS A 175 3.11 -2.53 22.72
C LYS A 175 1.91 -3.35 22.23
N GLN A 176 2.14 -4.63 21.94
CA GLN A 176 1.10 -5.61 21.60
C GLN A 176 1.33 -6.85 22.46
N ASP A 177 0.33 -7.20 23.27
CA ASP A 177 0.44 -8.27 24.26
C ASP A 177 1.67 -8.07 25.17
N ASP A 178 2.54 -9.07 25.27
CA ASP A 178 3.79 -9.00 26.03
C ASP A 178 4.97 -8.42 25.22
N ASN A 179 4.76 -8.06 23.96
CA ASN A 179 5.80 -7.53 23.09
C ASN A 179 5.86 -6.00 23.16
N VAL A 180 7.05 -5.47 23.41
CA VAL A 180 7.36 -4.04 23.32
C VAL A 180 8.18 -3.81 22.06
N PHE A 181 7.72 -2.91 21.21
CA PHE A 181 8.37 -2.50 19.97
C PHE A 181 9.00 -1.12 20.14
N ARG A 182 10.25 -1.00 19.72
CA ARG A 182 10.97 0.28 19.62
C ARG A 182 11.79 0.31 18.34
N VAL A 183 12.10 1.51 17.87
CA VAL A 183 13.11 1.72 16.83
C VAL A 183 14.44 1.04 17.22
N PRO A 184 15.23 0.52 16.26
CA PRO A 184 16.48 -0.15 16.58
C PRO A 184 17.55 0.82 17.09
N LEU A 185 18.58 0.27 17.73
CA LEU A 185 19.75 1.07 18.17
C LEU A 185 20.56 1.59 16.99
N SER A 186 20.66 0.76 15.94
CA SER A 186 21.33 1.10 14.69
C SER A 186 20.85 0.16 13.59
N TRP A 187 20.99 0.59 12.34
CA TRP A 187 20.85 -0.28 11.17
C TRP A 187 21.79 0.16 10.07
N LYS A 188 22.07 -0.75 9.13
CA LYS A 188 22.82 -0.47 7.91
C LYS A 188 22.35 -1.38 6.78
N LEU A 189 22.73 -1.03 5.56
CA LEU A 189 22.48 -1.84 4.38
C LEU A 189 23.75 -2.55 3.91
N GLN A 190 23.56 -3.80 3.49
CA GLN A 190 24.59 -4.61 2.85
C GLN A 190 24.08 -5.13 1.51
N TYR A 191 24.99 -5.32 0.55
CA TYR A 191 24.72 -5.93 -0.74
C TYR A 191 25.54 -7.21 -0.92
N GLN A 192 24.98 -8.16 -1.66
CA GLN A 192 25.64 -9.44 -1.90
C GLN A 192 26.68 -9.34 -3.02
N VAL A 193 27.87 -9.89 -2.78
CA VAL A 193 28.95 -10.06 -3.76
C VAL A 193 29.46 -11.51 -3.67
N GLY A 194 29.01 -12.37 -4.58
CA GLY A 194 29.22 -13.81 -4.47
C GLY A 194 28.55 -14.36 -3.19
N PRO A 195 29.27 -15.11 -2.34
CA PRO A 195 28.71 -15.58 -1.06
C PRO A 195 28.80 -14.54 0.07
N ALA A 196 29.52 -13.43 -0.14
CA ALA A 196 29.81 -12.46 0.92
C ALA A 196 28.83 -11.28 0.88
N TRP A 197 28.65 -10.66 2.06
CA TRP A 197 27.90 -9.41 2.21
C TRP A 197 28.88 -8.27 2.46
N LYS A 198 28.67 -7.14 1.78
CA LYS A 198 29.45 -5.92 1.95
C LYS A 198 28.54 -4.76 2.29
N ASP A 199 28.96 -3.90 3.20
CA ASP A 199 28.24 -2.68 3.53
C ASP A 199 28.16 -1.76 2.31
N VAL A 200 27.02 -1.12 2.09
CA VAL A 200 26.91 -0.05 1.08
C VAL A 200 27.65 1.20 1.57
N GLN A 201 28.20 1.98 0.63
CA GLN A 201 28.79 3.26 0.96
C GLN A 201 27.70 4.34 1.02
N ALA A 202 27.10 4.52 2.21
CA ALA A 202 26.05 5.51 2.46
C ALA A 202 26.56 6.96 2.34
N SER A 203 25.72 7.82 1.79
CA SER A 203 25.95 9.26 1.65
C SER A 203 25.34 10.08 2.79
N GLY A 204 24.65 9.43 3.73
CA GLY A 204 23.99 10.04 4.88
C GLY A 204 23.86 9.07 6.05
N ALA A 205 23.23 9.55 7.14
CA ALA A 205 23.02 8.75 8.34
C ALA A 205 21.84 7.78 8.17
N TYR A 206 21.94 6.61 8.80
CA TYR A 206 20.83 5.67 8.95
C TYR A 206 19.89 6.15 10.05
N GLY A 207 18.81 6.82 9.67
CA GLY A 207 17.84 7.39 10.62
C GLY A 207 17.04 6.33 11.40
N ILE A 208 16.73 6.62 12.66
CA ILE A 208 15.92 5.77 13.55
C ILE A 208 14.71 6.54 14.12
N SER A 209 14.20 7.52 13.39
CA SER A 209 13.08 8.32 13.85
C SER A 209 11.76 7.59 13.61
N ALA A 210 10.92 7.57 14.64
CA ALA A 210 9.54 7.10 14.54
C ALA A 210 8.66 8.08 13.75
N GLY A 211 7.49 7.60 13.32
CA GLY A 211 6.47 8.39 12.66
C GLY A 211 6.80 8.80 11.22
N ARG A 212 7.87 8.26 10.63
CA ARG A 212 8.27 8.56 9.25
C ARG A 212 9.16 7.49 8.63
N PHE A 213 9.30 7.57 7.30
CA PHE A 213 10.34 6.88 6.57
C PHE A 213 11.73 7.45 6.92
N ASN A 214 12.67 6.55 7.16
CA ASN A 214 14.08 6.85 7.37
C ASN A 214 14.83 6.55 6.07
N HIS A 215 15.07 7.60 5.29
CA HIS A 215 15.72 7.54 3.99
C HIS A 215 17.24 7.51 4.10
N VAL A 216 17.88 6.74 3.22
CA VAL A 216 19.33 6.73 3.03
C VAL A 216 19.66 6.59 1.54
N ASP A 217 20.51 7.49 1.03
CA ASP A 217 21.18 7.36 -0.26
C ASP A 217 22.55 6.70 -0.08
N PHE A 218 23.00 5.95 -1.08
CA PHE A 218 24.30 5.30 -1.10
C PHE A 218 24.84 5.19 -2.52
N GLN A 219 26.15 4.96 -2.66
CA GLN A 219 26.76 4.73 -3.96
C GLN A 219 26.07 3.56 -4.68
N THR A 220 25.69 3.76 -5.95
CA THR A 220 24.96 2.75 -6.71
C THR A 220 25.72 1.44 -6.79
N VAL A 221 25.05 0.34 -6.41
CA VAL A 221 25.57 -1.02 -6.56
C VAL A 221 24.65 -1.84 -7.45
N THR A 222 25.24 -2.75 -8.23
CA THR A 222 24.49 -3.81 -8.92
C THR A 222 24.62 -5.08 -8.11
N THR A 223 23.51 -5.60 -7.60
CA THR A 223 23.50 -6.80 -6.76
C THR A 223 22.26 -7.64 -7.00
N ALA A 224 22.33 -8.93 -6.66
CA ALA A 224 21.18 -9.84 -6.67
C ALA A 224 20.41 -9.83 -5.35
N ALA A 225 20.98 -9.31 -4.26
CA ALA A 225 20.31 -9.25 -2.98
C ALA A 225 20.76 -8.06 -2.13
N LEU A 226 19.83 -7.52 -1.36
CA LEU A 226 20.05 -6.43 -0.40
C LEU A 226 19.66 -6.93 0.99
N ARG A 227 20.44 -6.59 2.01
CA ARG A 227 20.20 -6.95 3.41
C ARG A 227 20.16 -5.69 4.26
N LEU A 228 19.16 -5.61 5.13
CA LEU A 228 19.12 -4.69 6.25
C LEU A 228 19.63 -5.43 7.49
N LEU A 229 20.71 -4.95 8.08
CA LEU A 229 21.30 -5.46 9.32
C LEU A 229 21.05 -4.44 10.44
N LEU A 230 20.53 -4.86 11.59
CA LEU A 230 20.18 -3.95 12.69
C LEU A 230 20.50 -4.53 14.07
N HIS A 231 20.65 -3.66 15.05
CA HIS A 231 20.81 -4.03 16.47
C HIS A 231 19.54 -3.69 17.25
N LEU A 232 18.95 -4.71 17.87
CA LEU A 232 17.76 -4.56 18.70
C LEU A 232 18.07 -3.91 20.06
N PRO A 233 17.14 -3.13 20.63
CA PRO A 233 17.27 -2.59 21.99
C PRO A 233 17.39 -3.68 23.06
N ALA A 234 17.89 -3.31 24.25
CA ALA A 234 18.11 -4.26 25.33
C ALA A 234 16.81 -4.89 25.88
N ASP A 235 15.73 -4.10 25.95
CA ASP A 235 14.47 -4.44 26.60
C ASP A 235 13.29 -4.64 25.63
N ALA A 236 13.49 -4.37 24.34
CA ALA A 236 12.46 -4.38 23.31
C ALA A 236 12.93 -5.10 22.02
N THR A 237 11.96 -5.51 21.21
CA THR A 237 12.21 -5.88 19.81
C THR A 237 11.94 -4.69 18.89
N SER A 238 12.25 -4.83 17.62
CA SER A 238 11.94 -3.85 16.57
C SER A 238 11.02 -4.48 15.53
N GLY A 239 10.33 -3.63 14.79
CA GLY A 239 9.52 -4.03 13.65
C GLY A 239 9.61 -3.02 12.52
N ILE A 240 9.26 -3.48 11.32
CA ILE A 240 9.26 -2.70 10.08
C ILE A 240 7.85 -2.80 9.48
N PHE A 241 7.24 -1.64 9.22
CA PHE A 241 6.00 -1.54 8.47
C PHE A 241 6.20 -1.65 6.96
N GLU A 242 7.30 -1.09 6.43
CA GLU A 242 7.62 -1.11 5.01
C GLU A 242 9.12 -0.79 4.84
N TRP A 243 9.77 -1.46 3.90
CA TRP A 243 11.14 -1.22 3.45
C TRP A 243 11.19 -1.04 1.92
N ARG A 244 11.43 0.20 1.49
CA ARG A 244 11.46 0.61 0.08
C ARG A 244 12.89 0.64 -0.45
N VAL A 245 13.02 0.40 -1.76
CA VAL A 245 14.30 0.48 -2.49
C VAL A 245 14.10 1.27 -3.78
N ASN A 246 14.94 2.30 -4.00
CA ASN A 246 14.91 3.21 -5.15
C ASN A 246 13.58 3.94 -5.39
N THR A 247 12.76 4.12 -4.36
CA THR A 247 11.54 4.93 -4.44
C THR A 247 11.29 5.59 -3.10
N SER A 248 10.89 6.86 -3.13
CA SER A 248 10.37 7.62 -1.98
C SER A 248 8.86 7.86 -2.10
N GLU A 249 8.26 7.42 -3.20
CA GLU A 249 6.85 7.60 -3.46
C GLU A 249 6.05 6.43 -2.88
N GLY A 250 4.80 6.72 -2.52
CA GLY A 250 3.81 5.70 -2.21
C GLY A 250 3.47 4.84 -3.42
N LYS A 251 2.50 3.94 -3.24
CA LYS A 251 2.00 3.03 -4.29
C LYS A 251 1.71 3.78 -5.60
N GLN A 252 2.52 3.53 -6.62
CA GLN A 252 2.32 4.07 -7.97
C GLN A 252 1.33 3.23 -8.74
N VAL A 253 0.44 3.87 -9.50
CA VAL A 253 -0.64 3.20 -10.22
C VAL A 253 -0.69 3.66 -11.67
N GLN A 254 -0.76 2.71 -12.59
CA GLN A 254 -0.86 2.95 -14.02
C GLN A 254 -2.28 2.66 -14.52
N ALA A 255 -2.81 3.56 -15.35
CA ALA A 255 -4.02 3.32 -16.11
C ALA A 255 -3.85 2.12 -17.07
N VAL A 256 -4.92 1.35 -17.25
CA VAL A 256 -4.99 0.33 -18.30
C VAL A 256 -5.80 0.86 -19.49
N SER A 257 -5.54 0.33 -20.68
CA SER A 257 -6.10 0.84 -21.94
C SER A 257 -7.34 0.07 -22.41
N GLU A 258 -7.46 -1.17 -21.97
CA GLU A 258 -8.43 -2.15 -22.43
C GLU A 258 -9.79 -1.96 -21.76
N ILE A 259 -9.78 -1.52 -20.51
CA ILE A 259 -10.95 -1.20 -19.70
C ILE A 259 -10.75 0.14 -19.01
N GLU A 260 -11.86 0.77 -18.62
CA GLU A 260 -11.88 1.98 -17.81
C GLU A 260 -12.76 1.73 -16.59
N PRO A 261 -12.19 1.16 -15.53
CA PRO A 261 -12.84 1.02 -14.24
C PRO A 261 -12.74 2.33 -13.46
N THR A 262 -13.87 2.75 -12.90
CA THR A 262 -13.97 3.92 -12.04
C THR A 262 -14.88 3.60 -10.87
N GLU A 263 -14.69 4.33 -9.78
CA GLU A 263 -15.60 4.27 -8.64
C GLU A 263 -15.92 5.65 -8.11
N THR A 264 -17.09 5.78 -7.48
CA THR A 264 -17.53 7.03 -6.87
C THR A 264 -18.19 6.75 -5.53
N PHE A 265 -17.87 7.55 -4.53
CA PHE A 265 -18.50 7.58 -3.22
C PHE A 265 -19.25 8.89 -3.07
N ARG A 266 -20.57 8.84 -2.94
CA ARG A 266 -21.41 10.04 -2.85
C ARG A 266 -22.25 10.04 -1.58
N LEU A 267 -22.31 11.18 -0.91
CA LEU A 267 -23.23 11.40 0.20
C LEU A 267 -24.60 11.82 -0.33
N GLU A 268 -25.61 10.96 -0.15
CA GLU A 268 -27.00 11.21 -0.55
C GLU A 268 -27.94 10.99 0.63
N GLY A 269 -28.32 12.07 1.31
CA GLY A 269 -29.12 12.00 2.54
C GLY A 269 -28.47 11.08 3.58
N ASN A 270 -29.21 10.07 4.05
CA ASN A 270 -28.73 9.11 5.04
C ASN A 270 -28.02 7.90 4.42
N VAL A 271 -27.53 7.99 3.18
CA VAL A 271 -26.83 6.92 2.47
C VAL A 271 -25.47 7.40 1.94
N LEU A 272 -24.45 6.55 2.07
CA LEU A 272 -23.22 6.65 1.29
C LEU A 272 -23.35 5.73 0.07
N LEU A 273 -23.55 6.30 -1.12
CA LEU A 273 -23.69 5.55 -2.35
C LEU A 273 -22.31 5.29 -2.96
N TRP A 274 -21.90 4.01 -2.99
CA TRP A 274 -20.71 3.56 -3.71
C TRP A 274 -21.11 2.98 -5.06
N THR A 275 -20.67 3.60 -6.15
CA THR A 275 -20.90 3.13 -7.52
C THR A 275 -19.58 2.71 -8.15
N ILE A 276 -19.52 1.50 -8.68
CA ILE A 276 -18.41 1.00 -9.49
C ILE A 276 -18.87 0.91 -10.93
N LYS A 277 -18.14 1.53 -11.86
CA LYS A 277 -18.41 1.47 -13.30
C LYS A 277 -17.24 0.83 -14.02
N LEU A 278 -17.55 -0.09 -14.93
CA LEU A 278 -16.57 -0.73 -15.79
C LEU A 278 -16.97 -0.51 -17.25
N ARG A 279 -16.11 0.15 -18.02
CA ARG A 279 -16.31 0.33 -19.46
C ARG A 279 -15.25 -0.44 -20.25
N ASN A 280 -15.68 -1.25 -21.23
CA ASN A 280 -14.77 -1.82 -22.22
C ASN A 280 -14.32 -0.71 -23.19
N ARG A 281 -13.02 -0.48 -23.30
CA ARG A 281 -12.39 0.49 -24.21
C ARG A 281 -11.69 -0.19 -25.40
N SER A 282 -11.60 -1.51 -25.39
CA SER A 282 -11.04 -2.29 -26.49
C SER A 282 -12.05 -2.53 -27.62
N SER A 283 -11.55 -2.88 -28.80
CA SER A 283 -12.37 -3.33 -29.94
C SER A 283 -12.87 -4.78 -29.81
N SER A 284 -12.31 -5.53 -28.86
CA SER A 284 -12.65 -6.93 -28.61
C SER A 284 -13.62 -7.07 -27.44
N ARG A 285 -14.33 -8.20 -27.37
CA ARG A 285 -15.08 -8.53 -26.14
C ARG A 285 -14.11 -8.85 -25.00
N ILE A 286 -14.35 -8.22 -23.85
CA ILE A 286 -13.65 -8.49 -22.60
C ILE A 286 -14.58 -9.31 -21.70
N GLU A 287 -14.02 -10.34 -21.10
CA GLU A 287 -14.60 -11.14 -20.04
C GLU A 287 -14.07 -10.66 -18.69
N VAL A 288 -14.95 -10.50 -17.72
CA VAL A 288 -14.59 -10.26 -16.32
C VAL A 288 -14.69 -11.61 -15.62
N GLY A 289 -13.55 -12.15 -15.22
CA GLY A 289 -13.50 -13.42 -14.49
C GLY A 289 -13.88 -13.22 -13.03
N ASP A 290 -13.27 -12.20 -12.38
CA ASP A 290 -13.56 -11.87 -10.98
C ASP A 290 -13.82 -10.37 -10.82
N LEU A 291 -14.78 -10.05 -9.95
CA LEU A 291 -14.96 -8.73 -9.35
C LEU A 291 -15.00 -8.92 -7.84
N ALA A 292 -13.93 -8.55 -7.15
CA ALA A 292 -13.85 -8.62 -5.69
C ALA A 292 -13.87 -7.23 -5.09
N ILE A 293 -14.65 -7.08 -4.01
CA ILE A 293 -14.88 -5.83 -3.32
C ILE A 293 -14.36 -6.00 -1.88
N PRO A 294 -13.10 -5.63 -1.59
CA PRO A 294 -12.60 -5.65 -0.22
C PRO A 294 -13.38 -4.67 0.65
N LEU A 295 -13.77 -5.13 1.83
CA LEU A 295 -14.56 -4.35 2.79
C LEU A 295 -13.76 -4.29 4.11
N PRO A 296 -12.73 -3.42 4.19
CA PRO A 296 -11.81 -3.38 5.32
C PRO A 296 -12.42 -2.61 6.50
N PHE A 297 -13.56 -3.07 6.97
CA PHE A 297 -14.24 -2.47 8.11
C PHE A 297 -13.48 -2.75 9.41
N ASN A 298 -13.66 -1.87 10.39
CA ASN A 298 -12.96 -1.88 11.66
C ASN A 298 -13.41 -3.02 12.59
N THR A 299 -13.02 -4.25 12.26
CA THR A 299 -13.48 -5.49 12.93
C THR A 299 -12.47 -6.10 13.91
N ASN A 300 -11.29 -5.50 14.06
CA ASN A 300 -10.22 -6.06 14.89
C ASN A 300 -10.48 -5.80 16.37
N TYR A 301 -10.80 -6.85 17.14
CA TYR A 301 -10.94 -6.73 18.58
C TYR A 301 -9.61 -6.47 19.26
N VAL A 302 -9.65 -5.64 20.29
CA VAL A 302 -8.51 -5.30 21.14
C VAL A 302 -8.83 -5.59 22.60
N TRP A 303 -7.81 -5.73 23.43
CA TRP A 303 -7.96 -6.05 24.86
C TRP A 303 -8.76 -5.02 25.64
N ASP A 304 -8.70 -3.76 25.24
CA ASP A 304 -9.57 -2.72 25.79
C ASP A 304 -11.02 -3.01 25.38
N LYS A 305 -11.79 -3.54 26.33
CA LYS A 305 -13.20 -3.87 26.14
C LYS A 305 -14.05 -2.66 25.78
N THR A 306 -13.69 -1.47 26.24
CA THR A 306 -14.39 -0.23 25.90
C THR A 306 -14.20 0.03 24.42
N VAL A 307 -12.95 0.01 23.94
CA VAL A 307 -12.65 0.20 22.51
C VAL A 307 -13.33 -0.88 21.67
N THR A 308 -13.25 -2.14 22.08
CA THR A 308 -13.90 -3.25 21.36
C THR A 308 -15.42 -3.07 21.28
N SER A 309 -16.09 -2.70 22.36
CA SER A 309 -17.57 -2.60 22.38
C SER A 309 -18.10 -1.31 21.75
N THR A 310 -17.26 -0.25 21.67
CA THR A 310 -17.71 1.08 21.24
C THR A 310 -17.17 1.52 19.89
N LYS A 311 -15.99 1.02 19.47
CA LYS A 311 -15.27 1.47 18.26
C LYS A 311 -14.91 0.34 17.30
N ARG A 312 -15.40 -0.88 17.50
CA ARG A 312 -15.22 -2.03 16.60
C ARG A 312 -16.56 -2.53 16.08
N LEU A 313 -16.51 -3.29 15.00
CA LEU A 313 -17.66 -3.80 14.27
C LEU A 313 -17.61 -5.33 14.19
N ILE A 314 -18.79 -5.96 14.20
CA ILE A 314 -18.99 -7.37 13.88
C ILE A 314 -19.60 -7.47 12.49
N ARG A 315 -19.02 -8.30 11.63
CA ARG A 315 -19.58 -8.62 10.32
C ARG A 315 -20.64 -9.72 10.46
N HIS A 316 -21.82 -9.46 9.89
CA HIS A 316 -22.85 -10.46 9.64
C HIS A 316 -23.06 -10.59 8.13
N SER A 317 -23.15 -11.81 7.63
CA SER A 317 -23.29 -12.04 6.20
C SER A 317 -24.00 -13.33 5.89
N PHE A 318 -24.79 -13.31 4.83
CA PHE A 318 -25.25 -14.49 4.11
C PHE A 318 -24.92 -14.29 2.64
N VAL A 319 -24.18 -15.23 2.04
CA VAL A 319 -23.80 -15.19 0.63
C VAL A 319 -24.25 -16.50 -0.01
N GLY A 320 -25.35 -16.44 -0.76
CA GLY A 320 -26.04 -17.63 -1.31
C GLY A 320 -26.70 -17.39 -2.67
N GLY A 321 -26.32 -16.33 -3.38
CA GLY A 321 -26.96 -15.90 -4.63
C GLY A 321 -27.96 -14.77 -4.40
N ASN A 322 -29.19 -14.92 -4.91
CA ASN A 322 -30.25 -13.92 -4.73
C ASN A 322 -30.59 -13.74 -3.23
N GLY A 323 -30.64 -12.49 -2.76
CA GLY A 323 -30.89 -12.18 -1.36
C GLY A 323 -29.65 -12.27 -0.46
N SER A 324 -28.44 -12.35 -1.03
CA SER A 324 -27.21 -12.20 -0.25
C SER A 324 -27.19 -10.84 0.46
N TYR A 325 -26.70 -10.80 1.69
CA TYR A 325 -26.53 -9.57 2.46
C TYR A 325 -25.22 -9.60 3.23
N ILE A 326 -24.69 -8.41 3.48
CA ILE A 326 -23.58 -8.19 4.39
C ILE A 326 -23.89 -6.90 5.15
N PHE A 327 -23.76 -6.92 6.47
CA PHE A 327 -23.85 -5.72 7.30
C PHE A 327 -22.89 -5.82 8.48
N TRP A 328 -22.66 -4.67 9.09
CA TRP A 328 -21.86 -4.53 10.30
C TRP A 328 -22.70 -3.93 11.41
N MET A 329 -22.45 -4.37 12.63
CA MET A 329 -23.03 -3.78 13.83
C MET A 329 -21.99 -3.73 14.94
N ARG A 330 -22.24 -2.94 15.99
CA ARG A 330 -21.38 -2.97 17.18
C ARG A 330 -21.54 -4.31 17.92
N PRO A 331 -20.45 -4.83 18.53
CA PRO A 331 -20.46 -6.05 19.32
C PRO A 331 -21.48 -6.14 20.45
#